data_AF-A0A519HBY1-F1
#
_entry.id   AF-A0A519HBY1-F1
#
_cell.length_a   1.000
_cell.length_b   1.000
_cell.length_c   1.000
_cell.angle_alpha   90.00
_cell.angle_beta   90.00
_cell.angle_gamma   90.00
#
_symmetry.space_group_name_H-M   'P 1'
#
loop_
_entity.id
_entity.type
_entity.pdbx_description
1 polymer ?
#
loop_
_entity_poly.entity_id
_entity_poly.type
_entity_poly.pdbx_seq_one_letter_code
_entity_poly.pdbx_strand_id
1 'polypeptide(L)' 'ESATPGVGLGLAICKAIVEAHGGRISAHNAASGGASVRIELALGQPPA' A
#
# COMPACT_ATOMS: atom_id res chain seq x y z
N GLU A 1 -20.81 -0.56 -14.80
CA GLU A 1 -20.64 -0.47 -13.33
C GLU A 1 -20.25 0.95 -12.96
N SER A 2 -20.93 1.54 -12.00
CA SER A 2 -20.66 2.92 -11.56
C SER A 2 -19.49 2.89 -10.56
N ALA A 3 -18.28 3.20 -11.02
CA ALA A 3 -17.18 3.48 -10.11
C ALA A 3 -17.43 4.86 -9.51
N THR A 4 -18.10 4.93 -8.36
CA THR A 4 -18.25 6.18 -7.61
C THR A 4 -16.85 6.66 -7.21
N PRO A 5 -16.38 7.82 -7.68
CA PRO A 5 -15.07 8.35 -7.31
C PRO A 5 -15.02 8.57 -5.79
N GLY A 6 -13.89 8.24 -5.15
CA GLY A 6 -13.66 8.61 -3.75
C GLY A 6 -14.20 7.66 -2.68
N VAL A 7 -14.63 6.44 -3.01
CA VAL A 7 -15.06 5.43 -2.01
C VAL A 7 -13.92 4.87 -1.12
N GLY A 8 -12.70 5.41 -1.23
CA GLY A 8 -11.55 4.98 -0.41
C GLY A 8 -10.98 3.61 -0.78
N LEU A 9 -11.36 3.05 -1.93
CA LEU A 9 -10.99 1.69 -2.31
C LEU A 9 -9.49 1.51 -2.61
N GLY A 10 -8.79 2.56 -3.05
CA GLY A 10 -7.38 2.46 -3.45
C GLY A 10 -6.48 1.87 -2.37
N LEU A 11 -6.52 2.42 -1.14
CA LEU A 11 -5.67 1.94 -0.05
C LEU A 11 -6.12 0.58 0.49
N ALA A 12 -7.42 0.27 0.41
CA ALA A 12 -7.94 -1.05 0.77
C ALA A 12 -7.44 -2.14 -0.20
N ILE A 13 -7.42 -1.87 -1.51
CA ILE A 13 -6.82 -2.77 -2.51
C ILE A 13 -5.33 -2.93 -2.25
N CYS A 14 -4.59 -1.82 -2.07
CA CYS A 14 -3.15 -1.89 -1.77
C CYS A 14 -2.87 -2.73 -0.52
N LYS A 15 -3.66 -2.57 0.55
CA LYS A 15 -3.55 -3.38 1.76
C LYS A 15 -3.74 -4.86 1.48
N ALA A 16 -4.81 -5.24 0.79
CA ALA A 16 -5.09 -6.63 0.46
C ALA A 16 -3.96 -7.26 -0.37
N ILE A 17 -3.42 -6.53 -1.36
CA ILE A 17 -2.30 -7.00 -2.18
C ILE A 17 -1.06 -7.20 -1.31
N VAL A 18 -0.68 -6.20 -0.50
CA VAL A 18 0.53 -6.26 0.33
C VAL A 18 0.45 -7.40 1.35
N GLU A 19 -0.70 -7.58 2.00
CA GLU A 19 -0.94 -8.69 2.94
C GLU A 19 -0.87 -10.06 2.25
N ALA A 20 -1.39 -10.18 1.02
CA ALA A 20 -1.28 -11.41 0.24
C ALA A 20 0.17 -11.78 -0.13
N HIS A 21 1.06 -10.79 -0.20
CA HIS A 21 2.51 -11.00 -0.41
C HIS A 21 3.29 -11.16 0.91
N GLY A 22 2.60 -11.28 2.06
CA GLY A 22 3.24 -11.38 3.38
C GLY A 22 3.93 -10.08 3.83
N GLY A 23 3.59 -8.96 3.20
CA GLY A 23 4.14 -7.65 3.50
C GLY A 23 3.35 -6.86 4.54
N ARG A 24 3.74 -5.59 4.68
CA ARG A 24 3.07 -4.60 5.55
C ARG A 24 2.88 -3.28 4.83
N ILE A 25 1.75 -2.62 5.07
CA ILE A 25 1.46 -1.26 4.62
C ILE A 25 1.16 -0.36 5.84
N SER A 26 1.65 0.87 5.83
CA SER A 26 1.33 1.89 6.84
C SER A 26 1.19 3.27 6.21
N ALA A 27 0.38 4.13 6.81
CA ALA A 27 0.19 5.52 6.37
C ALA A 27 0.40 6.48 7.56
N HIS A 28 1.12 7.57 7.34
CA HIS A 28 1.42 8.60 8.33
C HIS A 28 1.54 9.97 7.67
N ASN A 29 1.47 11.02 8.48
CA ASN A 29 1.80 12.37 8.01
C ASN A 29 3.31 12.50 7.84
N ALA A 30 3.77 12.99 6.68
CA ALA A 30 5.18 13.24 6.46
C ALA A 30 5.66 14.44 7.30
N ALA A 31 6.91 14.45 7.72
CA ALA A 31 7.49 15.55 8.51
C ALA A 31 7.45 16.90 7.77
N SER A 32 7.51 16.88 6.43
CA SER A 32 7.36 18.06 5.57
C SER A 32 5.91 18.45 5.28
N GLY A 33 4.93 17.76 5.86
CA GLY A 33 3.51 17.88 5.53
C GLY A 33 3.08 16.92 4.41
N GLY A 34 1.76 16.69 4.32
CA GLY A 34 1.17 15.73 3.38
C GLY A 34 1.16 14.29 3.90
N ALA A 35 0.79 13.35 3.02
CA ALA A 35 0.65 11.94 3.33
C ALA A 35 1.87 11.13 2.88
N SER A 36 2.31 10.21 3.72
CA SER A 36 3.36 9.23 3.42
C SER A 36 2.79 7.82 3.61
N VAL A 37 2.93 6.99 2.58
CA VAL A 37 2.52 5.57 2.60
C VAL A 37 3.77 4.72 2.45
N ARG A 38 4.02 3.84 3.42
CA ARG A 38 5.17 2.94 3.43
C ARG A 38 4.71 1.50 3.20
N ILE A 39 5.33 0.83 2.25
CA ILE A 39 5.12 -0.58 1.90
C ILE A 39 6.41 -1.33 2.17
N GLU A 40 6.30 -2.49 2.82
CA GLU A 40 7.41 -3.35 3.20
C GLU A 40 7.10 -4.76 2.69
N LEU A 41 8.01 -5.34 1.91
CA LEU A 41 7.90 -6.68 1.34
C LEU A 41 9.15 -7.48 1.70
N ALA A 42 9.02 -8.80 1.79
CA ALA A 42 10.17 -9.68 1.94
C ALA A 42 11.09 -9.56 0.71
N LEU A 43 12.41 -9.62 0.93
CA LEU A 43 13.36 -9.68 -0.16
C LEU A 43 13.15 -10.98 -0.94
N GLY A 44 12.94 -10.87 -2.25
CA GLY A 44 12.98 -12.02 -3.14
C GLY A 44 14.42 -12.51 -3.31
N GLN A 45 14.57 -13.73 -3.81
CA GLN A 45 15.87 -14.24 -4.24
C GLN A 45 16.19 -13.63 -5.61
N PRO A 46 17.27 -12.84 -5.75
CA PRO A 46 17.69 -12.38 -7.07
C PRO A 46 18.14 -13.57 -7.93
N PRO A 47 17.96 -13.51 -9.27
CA PRO A 47 18.52 -14.52 -10.16
C PRO A 47 20.05 -14.56 -10.04
N ALA A 48 20.62 -15.75 -10.21
CA ALA A 48 22.05 -16.00 -10.17
C ALA A 48 22.80 -15.37 -11.36
#